data_AF-A0A498MZZ4-F1
#
_entry.id   AF-A0A498MZZ4-F1
#
_cell.length_a   1.000
_cell.length_b   1.000
_cell.length_c   1.000
_cell.angle_alpha   90.00
_cell.angle_beta   90.00
_cell.angle_gamma   90.00
#
_symmetry.space_group_name_H-M   'P 1'
#
loop_
_entity.id
_entity.type
_entity.pdbx_description
1 polymer ?
#
loop_
_entity_poly.entity_id
_entity_poly.type
_entity_poly.pdbx_seq_one_letter_code
_entity_poly.pdbx_strand_id
1 'polypeptide(L)'
;MDRNPSPPPEEDETEAGEEADAIGETVYSKHWLFSTLTRLIQMVTDQEGVQSDTSMELTDDLEEDLCKVWDMAMDKDVAVFLQEFKAPDILLGVIAKSRSPRLTEICVGILGNMACFHDTSLCYYYCSGTMILLRSWKLAVDLLVKVGELVDKLFDEDEEMMKSWVSTPPSDSDPNKDTQQDVASSLLEAATQLRSESPEALEVYLHSLQLLTTVEEGMQALVSDGACGHAVWTFVCKIICEDLCQADDPPLILQEQKALLAPALALLSSLHSSLQTDISSELLGSLIRILQFNAECRQSRKTGNSDSEKSQTEEEKQAEDEQLKALVETTAEFLSVVLMEMNKDLLSSIVKEGHLTEKSCVSAVGTLVPQHITSVQHLVGLLSEVEPKLADIIKKDFSISSNVSS
;
A
#
# COMPACT_ATOMS: atom_id res chain seq x y z
N MET A 1 -68.09 0.88 -52.62
CA MET A 1 -66.83 0.20 -52.30
C MET A 1 -66.00 1.19 -51.51
N ASP A 2 -66.25 1.28 -50.21
CA ASP A 2 -65.48 2.13 -49.30
C ASP A 2 -64.20 1.37 -48.95
N ARG A 3 -63.07 1.87 -49.44
CA ARG A 3 -61.76 1.37 -49.03
C ARG A 3 -61.39 2.05 -47.71
N ASN A 4 -61.16 1.22 -46.69
CA ASN A 4 -60.56 1.65 -45.44
C ASN A 4 -59.18 2.27 -45.73
N PRO A 5 -58.80 3.40 -45.10
CA PRO A 5 -57.45 3.93 -45.21
C PRO A 5 -56.45 2.91 -44.64
N SER A 6 -55.25 2.87 -45.22
CA SER A 6 -54.13 2.09 -44.68
C SER A 6 -53.73 2.62 -43.31
N PRO A 7 -53.28 1.76 -42.37
CA PRO A 7 -52.74 2.20 -41.10
C PRO A 7 -51.48 3.05 -41.34
N PRO A 8 -51.18 4.02 -40.45
CA PRO A 8 -49.95 4.79 -40.55
C PRO A 8 -48.72 3.86 -40.46
N PRO A 9 -47.59 4.25 -41.07
CA PRO A 9 -46.35 3.49 -40.92
C PRO A 9 -46.02 3.37 -39.42
N GLU A 10 -45.69 2.16 -38.98
CA GLU A 10 -44.99 1.97 -37.71
C GLU A 10 -43.65 2.71 -37.86
N GLU A 11 -43.58 3.92 -37.33
CA GLU A 11 -42.29 4.56 -37.07
C GLU A 11 -41.60 3.68 -36.03
N ASP A 12 -40.38 3.23 -36.32
CA ASP A 12 -39.46 2.55 -35.39
C ASP A 12 -39.06 3.52 -34.24
N GLU A 13 -40.04 4.05 -33.51
CA GLU A 13 -39.84 4.95 -32.36
C GLU A 13 -39.15 4.21 -31.20
N THR A 14 -39.18 2.88 -31.18
CA THR A 14 -38.51 2.05 -30.18
C THR A 14 -36.99 1.99 -30.39
N GLU A 15 -36.49 1.84 -31.62
CA GLU A 15 -35.04 1.77 -31.85
C GLU A 15 -34.37 3.15 -31.72
N ALA A 16 -35.01 4.21 -32.21
CA ALA A 16 -34.47 5.58 -32.11
C ALA A 16 -34.52 6.16 -30.68
N GLY A 17 -35.49 5.73 -29.86
CA GLY A 17 -35.60 6.14 -28.46
C GLY A 17 -34.61 5.41 -27.54
N GLU A 18 -34.35 4.13 -27.80
CA GLU A 18 -33.38 3.31 -27.05
C GLU A 18 -31.94 3.72 -27.33
N GLU A 19 -31.58 4.03 -28.60
CA GLU A 19 -30.25 4.59 -28.93
C GLU A 19 -30.00 5.97 -28.27
N ALA A 20 -31.06 6.77 -28.06
CA ALA A 20 -30.91 8.09 -27.46
C ALA A 20 -30.64 8.04 -25.94
N ASP A 21 -31.23 7.06 -25.24
CA ASP A 21 -31.10 6.89 -23.79
C ASP A 21 -29.92 5.98 -23.39
N ALA A 22 -29.32 5.23 -24.32
CA ALA A 22 -28.13 4.42 -24.06
C ALA A 22 -26.89 5.25 -23.67
N ILE A 23 -26.11 4.80 -22.69
CA ILE A 23 -24.81 5.40 -22.34
C ILE A 23 -23.72 4.81 -23.23
N GLY A 24 -23.16 5.63 -24.13
CA GLY A 24 -22.14 5.16 -25.07
C GLY A 24 -22.64 3.99 -25.92
N GLU A 25 -21.85 2.92 -26.02
CA GLU A 25 -22.23 1.69 -26.72
C GLU A 25 -22.89 0.65 -25.79
N THR A 26 -23.23 1.04 -24.56
CA THR A 26 -23.81 0.14 -23.56
C THR A 26 -25.32 0.11 -23.63
N VAL A 27 -25.92 -0.93 -23.03
CA VAL A 27 -27.38 -1.05 -22.87
C VAL A 27 -27.93 -0.25 -21.69
N TYR A 28 -27.09 0.53 -21.00
CA TYR A 28 -27.46 1.22 -19.78
C TYR A 28 -28.18 2.55 -20.06
N SER A 29 -29.23 2.83 -19.28
CA SER A 29 -30.06 4.04 -19.43
C SER A 29 -29.46 5.26 -18.74
N LYS A 30 -29.27 6.35 -19.50
CA LYS A 30 -28.89 7.68 -19.01
C LYS A 30 -29.94 8.21 -18.04
N HIS A 31 -31.22 8.15 -18.41
CA HIS A 31 -32.32 8.67 -17.61
C HIS A 31 -32.44 7.97 -16.26
N TRP A 32 -32.32 6.63 -16.23
CA TRP A 32 -32.35 5.87 -14.98
C TRP A 32 -31.21 6.28 -14.06
N LEU A 33 -29.99 6.39 -14.59
CA LEU A 33 -28.81 6.79 -13.82
C LEU A 33 -28.97 8.19 -13.21
N PHE A 34 -29.52 9.15 -13.97
CA PHE A 34 -29.84 10.49 -13.44
C PHE A 34 -30.85 10.46 -12.31
N SER A 35 -31.91 9.68 -12.49
CA SER A 35 -32.97 9.58 -11.49
C SER A 35 -32.39 9.08 -10.17
N THR A 36 -31.50 8.08 -10.22
CA THR A 36 -30.81 7.53 -9.05
C THR A 36 -29.90 8.56 -8.39
N LEU A 37 -29.04 9.27 -9.13
CA LEU A 37 -28.16 10.30 -8.55
C LEU A 37 -28.96 11.49 -7.98
N THR A 38 -30.07 11.85 -8.60
CA THR A 38 -30.95 12.93 -8.10
C THR A 38 -31.61 12.52 -6.79
N ARG A 39 -32.08 11.27 -6.67
CA ARG A 39 -32.60 10.70 -5.42
C ARG A 39 -31.55 10.71 -4.31
N LEU A 40 -30.30 10.38 -4.65
CA LEU A 40 -29.17 10.45 -3.73
C LEU A 40 -28.95 11.87 -3.21
N ILE A 41 -28.94 12.87 -4.08
CA ILE A 41 -28.83 14.28 -3.68
C ILE A 41 -29.98 14.68 -2.76
N GLN A 42 -31.22 14.36 -3.15
CA GLN A 42 -32.43 14.68 -2.39
C GLN A 42 -32.37 14.13 -0.96
N MET A 43 -31.95 12.87 -0.82
CA MET A 43 -31.77 12.22 0.47
C MET A 43 -30.78 12.97 1.37
N VAL A 44 -29.66 13.45 0.81
CA VAL A 44 -28.65 14.18 1.59
C VAL A 44 -29.09 15.62 1.90
N THR A 45 -29.81 16.29 1.00
CA THR A 45 -30.29 17.67 1.22
C THR A 45 -31.44 17.77 2.21
N ASP A 46 -32.38 16.82 2.19
CA ASP A 46 -33.56 16.84 3.07
C ASP A 46 -33.17 16.64 4.56
N GLN A 47 -31.95 16.17 4.82
CA GLN A 47 -31.40 15.90 6.14
C GLN A 47 -30.70 17.12 6.78
N GLU A 48 -30.35 18.18 6.01
CA GLU A 48 -29.71 19.39 6.56
C GLU A 48 -30.66 20.22 7.45
N GLY A 49 -31.97 20.00 7.34
CA GLY A 49 -33.00 20.75 8.07
C GLY A 49 -33.41 20.18 9.44
N VAL A 50 -32.99 18.95 9.80
CA VAL A 50 -33.48 18.26 11.00
C VAL A 50 -32.30 17.82 11.87
N GLN A 51 -32.01 18.59 12.92
CA GLN A 51 -31.18 18.13 14.04
C GLN A 51 -31.97 17.08 14.84
N SER A 52 -32.05 15.84 14.36
CA SER A 52 -32.41 14.70 15.19
C SER A 52 -31.34 13.62 15.06
N ASP A 53 -31.02 12.98 16.18
CA ASP A 53 -30.11 11.83 16.33
C ASP A 53 -30.58 10.56 15.58
N THR A 54 -31.42 10.71 14.56
CA THR A 54 -31.89 9.61 13.74
C THR A 54 -30.74 9.22 12.81
N SER A 55 -30.28 7.98 12.92
CA SER A 55 -29.27 7.43 12.01
C SER A 55 -29.68 7.66 10.57
N MET A 56 -28.72 8.04 9.72
CA MET A 56 -28.92 8.04 8.28
C MET A 56 -29.23 6.60 7.84
N GLU A 57 -30.51 6.27 7.68
CA GLU A 57 -30.93 4.96 7.19
C GLU A 57 -31.06 5.03 5.66
N LEU A 58 -30.14 4.36 4.98
CA LEU A 58 -30.21 4.13 3.55
C LEU A 58 -31.40 3.19 3.29
N THR A 59 -32.36 3.61 2.47
CA THR A 59 -33.49 2.75 2.11
C THR A 59 -33.03 1.61 1.20
N ASP A 60 -33.49 0.39 1.43
CA ASP A 60 -33.14 -0.80 0.63
C ASP A 60 -33.25 -0.57 -0.89
N ASP A 61 -34.30 0.11 -1.35
CA ASP A 61 -34.51 0.42 -2.77
C ASP A 61 -33.42 1.35 -3.35
N LEU A 62 -32.95 2.32 -2.57
CA LEU A 62 -31.87 3.22 -3.01
C LEU A 62 -30.52 2.52 -2.91
N GLU A 63 -30.33 1.65 -1.92
CA GLU A 63 -29.12 0.83 -1.82
C GLU A 63 -28.96 -0.07 -3.04
N GLU A 64 -30.01 -0.81 -3.42
CA GLU A 64 -29.99 -1.71 -4.57
C GLU A 64 -29.67 -0.95 -5.87
N ASP A 65 -30.29 0.22 -6.05
CA ASP A 65 -30.05 1.06 -7.22
C ASP A 65 -28.62 1.60 -7.24
N LEU A 66 -28.07 2.04 -6.09
CA LEU A 66 -26.68 2.50 -6.01
C LEU A 66 -25.67 1.37 -6.20
N CYS A 67 -25.97 0.14 -5.77
CA CYS A 67 -25.14 -1.03 -6.05
C CYS A 67 -25.10 -1.33 -7.56
N LYS A 68 -26.22 -1.19 -8.27
CA LYS A 68 -26.23 -1.30 -9.74
C LYS A 68 -25.36 -0.22 -10.38
N VAL A 69 -25.40 1.02 -9.86
CA VAL A 69 -24.50 2.09 -10.33
C VAL A 69 -23.04 1.73 -10.09
N TRP A 70 -22.72 1.11 -8.95
CA TRP A 70 -21.38 0.62 -8.64
C TRP A 70 -20.92 -0.42 -9.66
N ASP A 71 -21.73 -1.44 -9.94
CA ASP A 71 -21.41 -2.46 -10.96
C ASP A 71 -21.24 -1.83 -12.35
N MET A 72 -22.13 -0.92 -12.74
CA MET A 72 -22.08 -0.23 -14.03
C MET A 72 -20.83 0.64 -14.19
N ALA A 73 -20.32 1.24 -13.10
CA ALA A 73 -19.14 2.10 -13.14
C ALA A 73 -17.84 1.35 -13.49
N MET A 74 -17.84 0.01 -13.52
CA MET A 74 -16.75 -0.77 -14.10
C MET A 74 -16.69 -0.69 -15.63
N ASP A 75 -17.73 -0.19 -16.29
CA ASP A 75 -17.71 0.04 -17.73
C ASP A 75 -17.14 1.42 -18.06
N LYS A 76 -16.26 1.48 -19.06
CA LYS A 76 -15.57 2.71 -19.46
C LYS A 76 -16.54 3.80 -19.91
N ASP A 77 -17.56 3.46 -20.70
CA ASP A 77 -18.49 4.45 -21.25
C ASP A 77 -19.37 5.03 -20.13
N VAL A 78 -19.74 4.19 -19.15
CA VAL A 78 -20.47 4.62 -17.95
C VAL A 78 -19.60 5.49 -17.05
N ALA A 79 -18.34 5.12 -16.82
CA ALA A 79 -17.41 5.90 -16.01
C ALA A 79 -17.19 7.31 -16.61
N VAL A 80 -16.97 7.39 -17.93
CA VAL A 80 -16.85 8.65 -18.66
C VAL A 80 -18.13 9.47 -18.55
N PHE A 81 -19.29 8.84 -18.68
CA PHE A 81 -20.57 9.53 -18.54
C PHE A 81 -20.78 10.08 -17.13
N LEU A 82 -20.59 9.27 -16.08
CA LEU A 82 -20.67 9.73 -14.69
C LEU A 82 -19.78 10.94 -14.43
N GLN A 83 -18.61 10.98 -15.08
CA GLN A 83 -17.69 12.10 -14.99
C GLN A 83 -18.25 13.38 -15.64
N GLU A 84 -18.78 13.28 -16.86
CA GLU A 84 -19.38 14.43 -17.57
C GLU A 84 -20.48 15.10 -16.74
N PHE A 85 -21.17 14.32 -15.90
CA PHE A 85 -22.24 14.78 -15.04
C PHE A 85 -21.81 15.23 -13.64
N LYS A 86 -20.51 15.31 -13.37
CA LYS A 86 -19.97 15.68 -12.06
C LYS A 86 -20.50 14.78 -10.94
N ALA A 87 -20.75 13.50 -11.24
CA ALA A 87 -21.08 12.51 -10.22
C ALA A 87 -20.03 12.48 -9.09
N PRO A 88 -18.72 12.69 -9.33
CA PRO A 88 -17.76 12.73 -8.24
C PRO A 88 -18.05 13.81 -7.20
N ASP A 89 -18.37 15.03 -7.61
CA ASP A 89 -18.71 16.12 -6.68
C ASP A 89 -19.91 15.75 -5.79
N ILE A 90 -20.90 15.08 -6.37
CA ILE A 90 -22.10 14.60 -5.68
C ILE A 90 -21.72 13.53 -4.66
N LEU A 91 -21.00 12.49 -5.09
CA LEU A 91 -20.61 11.34 -4.25
C LEU A 91 -19.69 11.79 -3.11
N LEU A 92 -18.74 12.68 -3.37
CA LEU A 92 -17.87 13.29 -2.35
C LEU A 92 -18.69 14.10 -1.34
N GLY A 93 -19.65 14.88 -1.81
CA GLY A 93 -20.58 15.62 -0.94
C GLY A 93 -21.44 14.70 -0.07
N VAL A 94 -21.85 13.54 -0.59
CA VAL A 94 -22.56 12.50 0.16
C VAL A 94 -21.64 11.89 1.21
N ILE A 95 -20.43 11.46 0.83
CA ILE A 95 -19.45 10.86 1.75
C ILE A 95 -19.15 11.79 2.92
N ALA A 96 -18.93 13.08 2.65
CA ALA A 96 -18.61 14.07 3.67
C ALA A 96 -19.73 14.29 4.71
N LYS A 97 -20.99 13.98 4.35
CA LYS A 97 -22.17 14.20 5.19
C LYS A 97 -22.80 12.91 5.71
N SER A 98 -22.48 11.79 5.08
CA SER A 98 -23.11 10.51 5.36
C SER A 98 -22.78 10.06 6.78
N ARG A 99 -23.73 9.41 7.45
CA ARG A 99 -23.52 8.65 8.70
C ARG A 99 -23.75 7.16 8.51
N SER A 100 -24.07 6.74 7.28
CA SER A 100 -24.29 5.34 6.92
C SER A 100 -23.01 4.75 6.34
N PRO A 101 -22.36 3.79 7.04
CA PRO A 101 -21.17 3.13 6.52
C PRO A 101 -21.40 2.48 5.15
N ARG A 102 -22.59 1.89 4.94
CA ARG A 102 -22.95 1.22 3.69
C ARG A 102 -23.10 2.19 2.52
N LEU A 103 -23.74 3.33 2.75
CA LEU A 103 -23.85 4.37 1.71
C LEU A 103 -22.46 4.91 1.34
N THR A 104 -21.64 5.18 2.36
CA THR A 104 -20.27 5.64 2.16
C THR A 104 -19.48 4.62 1.34
N GLU A 105 -19.53 3.34 1.71
CA GLU A 105 -18.90 2.24 0.97
C GLU A 105 -19.30 2.23 -0.51
N ILE A 106 -20.61 2.27 -0.80
CA ILE A 106 -21.11 2.24 -2.19
C ILE A 106 -20.63 3.46 -2.97
N CYS A 107 -20.72 4.67 -2.40
CA CYS A 107 -20.25 5.89 -3.06
C CYS A 107 -18.75 5.80 -3.38
N VAL A 108 -17.95 5.24 -2.48
CA VAL A 108 -16.52 5.05 -2.67
C VAL A 108 -16.21 3.99 -3.70
N GLY A 109 -16.95 2.89 -3.70
CA GLY A 109 -16.85 1.85 -4.71
C GLY A 109 -17.10 2.37 -6.12
N ILE A 110 -18.15 3.17 -6.30
CA ILE A 110 -18.45 3.86 -7.58
C ILE A 110 -17.27 4.75 -7.98
N LEU A 111 -16.78 5.59 -7.06
CA LEU A 111 -15.64 6.48 -7.30
C LEU A 111 -14.37 5.71 -7.70
N GLY A 112 -14.07 4.62 -7.00
CA GLY A 112 -12.92 3.76 -7.27
C GLY A 112 -12.97 3.13 -8.65
N ASN A 113 -14.12 2.59 -9.06
CA ASN A 113 -14.29 2.04 -10.41
C ASN A 113 -14.11 3.10 -11.50
N MET A 114 -14.67 4.30 -11.29
CA MET A 114 -14.51 5.42 -12.22
C MET A 114 -13.04 5.84 -12.40
N ALA A 115 -12.24 5.76 -11.33
CA ALA A 115 -10.83 6.14 -11.34
C ALA A 115 -9.96 5.22 -12.23
N CYS A 116 -10.44 4.01 -12.55
CA CYS A 116 -9.69 3.07 -13.39
C CYS A 116 -9.58 3.48 -14.87
N PHE A 117 -10.37 4.46 -15.34
CA PHE A 117 -10.56 4.70 -16.78
C PHE A 117 -10.12 6.08 -17.30
N HIS A 118 -9.50 6.95 -16.49
CA HIS A 118 -9.18 8.32 -16.90
C HIS A 118 -7.76 8.80 -16.58
N ASP A 119 -7.21 9.62 -17.49
CA ASP A 119 -5.92 10.30 -17.36
C ASP A 119 -6.01 11.40 -16.28
N THR A 120 -5.44 11.11 -15.10
CA THR A 120 -4.81 12.00 -14.09
C THR A 120 -5.62 13.18 -13.49
N SER A 121 -6.64 13.72 -14.15
CA SER A 121 -7.31 14.98 -13.77
C SER A 121 -8.44 14.85 -12.75
N LEU A 122 -9.08 13.67 -12.61
CA LEU A 122 -10.00 13.41 -11.50
C LEU A 122 -9.27 13.08 -10.20
N CYS A 123 -8.02 12.64 -10.31
CA CYS A 123 -7.22 12.20 -9.18
C CYS A 123 -7.26 13.28 -8.07
N TYR A 124 -7.21 14.57 -8.43
CA TYR A 124 -7.36 15.75 -7.57
C TYR A 124 -8.71 15.89 -6.85
N TYR A 125 -9.81 15.47 -7.47
CA TYR A 125 -11.17 15.51 -6.87
C TYR A 125 -11.40 14.34 -5.92
N TYR A 126 -10.92 13.14 -6.27
CA TYR A 126 -10.96 11.97 -5.39
C TYR A 126 -10.26 12.24 -4.05
N CYS A 127 -9.22 13.08 -4.05
CA CYS A 127 -8.40 13.48 -2.90
C CYS A 127 -9.18 14.01 -1.69
N SER A 128 -10.22 14.81 -1.92
CA SER A 128 -10.94 15.44 -0.80
C SER A 128 -11.79 14.42 -0.04
N GLY A 129 -12.32 13.41 -0.74
CA GLY A 129 -13.14 12.34 -0.16
C GLY A 129 -12.32 11.17 0.39
N THR A 130 -11.28 10.73 -0.31
CA THR A 130 -10.35 9.70 0.21
C THR A 130 -9.69 10.13 1.51
N MET A 131 -9.35 11.42 1.62
CA MET A 131 -8.89 12.02 2.86
C MET A 131 -9.96 11.99 3.97
N ILE A 132 -11.26 12.19 3.68
CA ILE A 132 -12.35 12.04 4.66
C ILE A 132 -12.55 10.57 5.07
N LEU A 133 -12.38 9.63 4.13
CA LEU A 133 -12.59 8.19 4.34
C LEU A 133 -11.49 7.57 5.18
N LEU A 134 -10.23 7.92 4.93
CA LEU A 134 -9.14 7.50 5.82
C LEU A 134 -9.22 8.17 7.20
N ARG A 135 -9.95 9.28 7.33
CA ARG A 135 -10.18 10.01 8.60
C ARG A 135 -11.40 9.53 9.37
N SER A 136 -12.28 8.73 8.75
CA SER A 136 -13.57 8.34 9.33
C SER A 136 -13.81 6.82 9.21
N TRP A 137 -13.63 6.15 10.36
CA TRP A 137 -14.22 4.85 10.76
C TRP A 137 -13.43 3.56 10.50
N LYS A 138 -13.74 2.57 11.37
CA LYS A 138 -13.58 1.13 11.15
C LYS A 138 -14.35 0.76 9.88
N LEU A 139 -13.67 0.76 8.74
CA LEU A 139 -14.26 0.37 7.48
C LEU A 139 -14.36 -1.16 7.40
N ALA A 140 -15.30 -1.66 6.59
CA ALA A 140 -15.25 -3.06 6.17
C ALA A 140 -13.91 -3.29 5.45
N VAL A 141 -13.24 -4.40 5.74
CA VAL A 141 -11.90 -4.74 5.23
C VAL A 141 -11.82 -4.56 3.71
N ASP A 142 -12.86 -4.98 2.99
CA ASP A 142 -12.98 -4.88 1.53
C ASP A 142 -12.84 -3.43 1.01
N LEU A 143 -13.37 -2.45 1.75
CA LEU A 143 -13.26 -1.04 1.35
C LEU A 143 -11.84 -0.51 1.55
N LEU A 144 -11.17 -0.90 2.64
CA LEU A 144 -9.77 -0.54 2.85
C LEU A 144 -8.91 -1.10 1.71
N VAL A 145 -9.15 -2.32 1.25
CA VAL A 145 -8.42 -2.87 0.09
C VAL A 145 -8.60 -1.96 -1.13
N LYS A 146 -9.84 -1.58 -1.46
CA LYS A 146 -10.11 -0.73 -2.64
C LYS A 146 -9.59 0.69 -2.53
N VAL A 147 -9.66 1.29 -1.34
CA VAL A 147 -9.08 2.61 -1.10
C VAL A 147 -7.55 2.54 -1.15
N GLY A 148 -6.94 1.50 -0.59
CA GLY A 148 -5.51 1.26 -0.65
C GLY A 148 -5.00 1.09 -2.08
N GLU A 149 -5.63 0.22 -2.88
CA GLU A 149 -5.32 0.01 -4.31
C GLU A 149 -5.40 1.32 -5.10
N LEU A 150 -6.43 2.14 -4.83
CA LEU A 150 -6.55 3.45 -5.47
C LEU A 150 -5.39 4.35 -5.05
N VAL A 151 -5.21 4.60 -3.75
CA VAL A 151 -4.17 5.52 -3.26
C VAL A 151 -2.78 5.13 -3.73
N ASP A 152 -2.46 3.83 -3.67
CA ASP A 152 -1.18 3.29 -4.14
C ASP A 152 -0.91 3.63 -5.60
N LYS A 153 -1.89 3.34 -6.47
CA LYS A 153 -1.80 3.69 -7.88
C LYS A 153 -1.66 5.19 -8.12
N LEU A 154 -2.38 6.01 -7.36
CA LEU A 154 -2.31 7.46 -7.51
C LEU A 154 -0.96 8.03 -7.09
N PHE A 155 -0.37 7.50 -6.02
CA PHE A 155 0.96 7.92 -5.56
C PHE A 155 2.06 7.45 -6.52
N ASP A 156 1.90 6.27 -7.13
CA ASP A 156 2.86 5.73 -8.11
C ASP A 156 2.82 6.50 -9.45
N GLU A 157 1.62 6.91 -9.90
CA GLU A 157 1.45 7.59 -11.19
C GLU A 157 1.62 9.13 -11.12
N ASP A 158 1.32 9.78 -10.00
CA ASP A 158 1.32 11.25 -9.86
C ASP A 158 2.03 11.75 -8.59
N GLU A 159 3.36 11.93 -8.71
CA GLU A 159 4.22 12.45 -7.64
C GLU A 159 3.79 13.86 -7.17
N GLU A 160 3.37 14.74 -8.08
CA GLU A 160 2.96 16.11 -7.73
C GLU A 160 1.67 16.10 -6.91
N MET A 161 0.78 15.15 -7.21
CA MET A 161 -0.39 14.92 -6.38
C MET A 161 -0.01 14.46 -4.97
N MET A 162 0.84 13.44 -4.87
CA MET A 162 1.30 12.94 -3.58
C MET A 162 1.88 14.08 -2.73
N LYS A 163 2.72 14.95 -3.33
CA LYS A 163 3.25 16.16 -2.68
C LYS A 163 2.15 17.09 -2.18
N SER A 164 1.13 17.34 -2.99
CA SER A 164 0.02 18.22 -2.61
C SER A 164 -0.76 17.68 -1.40
N TRP A 165 -0.87 16.35 -1.25
CA TRP A 165 -1.59 15.70 -0.16
C TRP A 165 -0.86 15.86 1.18
N VAL A 166 0.45 15.66 1.16
CA VAL A 166 1.29 15.78 2.35
C VAL A 166 1.58 17.24 2.72
N SER A 167 1.53 18.14 1.74
CA SER A 167 1.81 19.58 1.95
C SER A 167 0.61 20.38 2.44
N THR A 168 -0.61 19.81 2.47
CA THR A 168 -1.81 20.56 2.85
C THR A 168 -1.87 20.75 4.37
N PRO A 169 -1.65 21.97 4.90
CA PRO A 169 -1.78 22.20 6.33
C PRO A 169 -3.25 22.14 6.75
N PRO A 170 -3.54 21.74 8.00
CA PRO A 170 -4.89 21.88 8.56
C PRO A 170 -5.29 23.35 8.52
N SER A 171 -6.42 23.67 7.85
CA SER A 171 -6.87 25.06 7.72
C SER A 171 -7.16 25.64 9.12
N ASP A 172 -6.60 26.80 9.45
CA ASP A 172 -6.83 27.47 10.74
C ASP A 172 -8.29 27.88 10.99
N SER A 173 -9.14 27.82 9.96
CA SER A 173 -10.57 28.13 10.04
C SER A 173 -11.46 26.92 10.37
N ASP A 174 -10.91 25.72 10.50
CA ASP A 174 -11.68 24.50 10.73
C ASP A 174 -11.88 24.22 12.22
N PRO A 175 -13.14 24.17 12.73
CA PRO A 175 -13.41 23.84 14.13
C PRO A 175 -12.97 22.43 14.56
N ASN A 176 -12.60 21.55 13.63
CA ASN A 176 -12.11 20.18 13.90
C ASN A 176 -10.57 20.00 13.77
N LYS A 177 -9.79 21.08 13.94
CA LYS A 177 -8.32 21.04 13.84
C LYS A 177 -7.65 19.95 14.69
N ASP A 178 -8.22 19.61 15.85
CA ASP A 178 -7.67 18.58 16.76
C ASP A 178 -7.99 17.13 16.33
N THR A 179 -8.88 16.92 15.34
CA THR A 179 -9.27 15.60 14.83
C THR A 179 -8.78 15.33 13.40
N GLN A 180 -8.03 16.27 12.82
CA GLN A 180 -7.60 16.22 11.43
C GLN A 180 -6.31 15.39 11.31
N GLN A 181 -6.47 14.09 11.05
CA GLN A 181 -5.34 13.17 10.85
C GLN A 181 -4.65 13.45 9.51
N ASP A 182 -3.32 13.58 9.50
CA ASP A 182 -2.55 13.73 8.26
C ASP A 182 -2.56 12.43 7.43
N VAL A 183 -2.19 12.52 6.15
CA VAL A 183 -2.27 11.39 5.22
C VAL A 183 -1.41 10.22 5.66
N ALA A 184 -0.21 10.46 6.16
CA ALA A 184 0.69 9.40 6.61
C ALA A 184 0.11 8.66 7.83
N SER A 185 -0.45 9.41 8.79
CA SER A 185 -1.14 8.87 9.95
C SER A 185 -2.38 8.06 9.56
N SER A 186 -3.09 8.50 8.53
CA SER A 186 -4.25 7.82 7.97
C SER A 186 -3.89 6.51 7.27
N LEU A 187 -2.81 6.49 6.49
CA LEU A 187 -2.25 5.28 5.88
C LEU A 187 -1.78 4.28 6.94
N LEU A 188 -1.12 4.75 7.99
CA LEU A 188 -0.67 3.92 9.11
C LEU A 188 -1.85 3.26 9.84
N GLU A 189 -2.94 4.00 10.09
CA GLU A 189 -4.12 3.47 10.76
C GLU A 189 -4.79 2.37 9.90
N ALA A 190 -4.95 2.61 8.60
CA ALA A 190 -5.48 1.62 7.66
C ALA A 190 -4.59 0.36 7.60
N ALA A 191 -3.27 0.53 7.50
CA ALA A 191 -2.31 -0.56 7.55
C ALA A 191 -2.42 -1.36 8.86
N THR A 192 -2.60 -0.66 9.99
CA THR A 192 -2.76 -1.27 11.31
C THR A 192 -4.02 -2.13 11.39
N GLN A 193 -5.12 -1.67 10.80
CA GLN A 193 -6.37 -2.44 10.74
C GLN A 193 -6.23 -3.67 9.84
N LEU A 194 -5.53 -3.56 8.71
CA LEU A 194 -5.36 -4.67 7.77
C LEU A 194 -4.35 -5.73 8.21
N ARG A 195 -3.41 -5.38 9.09
CA ARG A 195 -2.34 -6.29 9.55
C ARG A 195 -2.85 -7.67 9.98
N SER A 196 -3.98 -7.75 10.70
CA SER A 196 -4.55 -9.03 11.16
C SER A 196 -5.63 -9.62 10.27
N GLU A 197 -6.18 -8.84 9.34
CA GLU A 197 -7.37 -9.21 8.56
C GLU A 197 -7.02 -9.63 7.12
N SER A 198 -6.07 -8.96 6.47
CA SER A 198 -5.73 -9.17 5.06
C SER A 198 -4.27 -8.76 4.76
N PRO A 199 -3.29 -9.67 4.96
CA PRO A 199 -1.88 -9.41 4.67
C PRO A 199 -1.60 -9.01 3.23
N GLU A 200 -2.34 -9.56 2.26
CA GLU A 200 -2.21 -9.21 0.84
C GLU A 200 -2.59 -7.74 0.59
N ALA A 201 -3.58 -7.24 1.31
CA ALA A 201 -4.00 -5.84 1.22
C ALA A 201 -3.09 -4.89 2.02
N LEU A 202 -2.27 -5.41 2.94
CA LEU A 202 -1.28 -4.60 3.65
C LEU A 202 -0.18 -4.09 2.69
N GLU A 203 0.07 -4.81 1.60
CA GLU A 203 1.09 -4.48 0.60
C GLU A 203 0.90 -3.08 0.03
N VAL A 204 -0.30 -2.75 -0.44
CA VAL A 204 -0.60 -1.43 -1.04
C VAL A 204 -0.38 -0.28 -0.05
N TYR A 205 -0.61 -0.49 1.24
CA TYR A 205 -0.38 0.54 2.26
C TYR A 205 1.09 0.69 2.63
N LEU A 206 1.83 -0.42 2.71
CA LEU A 206 3.28 -0.37 2.92
C LEU A 206 4.00 0.28 1.74
N HIS A 207 3.57 -0.03 0.51
CA HIS A 207 4.09 0.59 -0.70
C HIS A 207 3.74 2.07 -0.76
N SER A 208 2.49 2.47 -0.50
CA SER A 208 2.10 3.89 -0.38
C SER A 208 2.94 4.66 0.65
N LEU A 209 3.18 4.09 1.84
CA LEU A 209 4.04 4.70 2.87
C LEU A 209 5.51 4.78 2.42
N GLN A 210 5.99 3.79 1.67
CA GLN A 210 7.32 3.81 1.07
C GLN A 210 7.44 4.85 -0.04
N LEU A 211 6.39 5.09 -0.85
CA LEU A 211 6.37 6.17 -1.85
C LEU A 211 6.48 7.54 -1.17
N LEU A 212 5.88 7.74 0.00
CA LEU A 212 6.07 8.98 0.76
C LEU A 212 7.54 9.24 1.11
N THR A 213 8.38 8.21 1.29
CA THR A 213 9.81 8.40 1.60
C THR A 213 10.65 8.75 0.38
N THR A 214 10.14 8.64 -0.85
CA THR A 214 10.89 8.96 -2.07
C THR A 214 10.84 10.45 -2.42
N VAL A 215 9.94 11.21 -1.80
CA VAL A 215 9.79 12.66 -1.99
C VAL A 215 10.12 13.44 -0.71
N GLU A 216 10.61 14.67 -0.87
CA GLU A 216 11.04 15.50 0.27
C GLU A 216 9.86 15.88 1.17
N GLU A 217 8.73 16.29 0.60
CA GLU A 217 7.53 16.68 1.34
C GLU A 217 6.91 15.50 2.10
N GLY A 218 6.93 14.31 1.52
CA GLY A 218 6.45 13.08 2.15
C GLY A 218 7.34 12.64 3.30
N MET A 219 8.67 12.70 3.13
CA MET A 219 9.60 12.47 4.22
C MET A 219 9.39 13.49 5.35
N GLN A 220 9.22 14.77 5.03
CA GLN A 220 8.91 15.81 6.02
C GLN A 220 7.60 15.52 6.77
N ALA A 221 6.56 15.04 6.08
CA ALA A 221 5.30 14.67 6.71
C ALA A 221 5.44 13.47 7.67
N LEU A 222 6.44 12.61 7.48
CA LEU A 222 6.73 11.49 8.38
C LEU A 222 7.60 11.89 9.58
N VAL A 223 8.56 12.80 9.40
CA VAL A 223 9.61 13.06 10.42
C VAL A 223 9.47 14.39 11.17
N SER A 224 8.51 15.24 10.80
CA SER A 224 8.24 16.50 11.50
C SER A 224 7.84 16.30 12.97
N ASP A 225 7.96 17.35 13.78
CA ASP A 225 7.55 17.29 15.19
C ASP A 225 6.05 16.97 15.31
N GLY A 226 5.71 15.93 16.06
CA GLY A 226 4.34 15.41 16.18
C GLY A 226 3.85 14.53 15.03
N ALA A 227 4.68 14.23 14.02
CA ALA A 227 4.35 13.32 12.93
C ALA A 227 4.35 11.84 13.35
N CYS A 228 3.85 10.96 12.48
CA CYS A 228 3.70 9.54 12.77
C CYS A 228 4.95 8.68 12.49
N GLY A 229 6.10 9.24 12.08
CA GLY A 229 7.27 8.47 11.64
C GLY A 229 7.79 7.43 12.66
N HIS A 230 7.83 7.76 13.95
CA HIS A 230 8.20 6.77 14.98
C HIS A 230 7.14 5.66 15.15
N ALA A 231 5.86 5.98 14.95
CA ALA A 231 4.79 5.00 14.98
C ALA A 231 4.86 4.08 13.75
N VAL A 232 5.13 4.63 12.56
CA VAL A 232 5.39 3.87 11.32
C VAL A 232 6.60 2.95 11.53
N TRP A 233 7.73 3.48 12.02
CA TRP A 233 8.91 2.68 12.35
C TRP A 233 8.58 1.49 13.25
N THR A 234 7.90 1.76 14.37
CA THR A 234 7.51 0.74 15.35
C THR A 234 6.59 -0.31 14.73
N PHE A 235 5.62 0.11 13.92
CA PHE A 235 4.68 -0.75 13.22
C PHE A 235 5.38 -1.68 12.24
N VAL A 236 6.26 -1.14 11.39
CA VAL A 236 6.98 -1.92 10.38
C VAL A 236 7.98 -2.88 11.02
N CYS A 237 8.66 -2.48 12.10
CA CYS A 237 9.54 -3.37 12.86
C CYS A 237 8.78 -4.59 13.38
N LYS A 238 7.59 -4.39 13.95
CA LYS A 238 6.72 -5.48 14.40
C LYS A 238 6.31 -6.39 13.25
N ILE A 239 5.88 -5.85 12.11
CA ILE A 239 5.52 -6.67 10.96
C ILE A 239 6.68 -7.56 10.52
N ILE A 240 7.88 -6.99 10.35
CA ILE A 240 9.03 -7.77 9.89
C ILE A 240 9.42 -8.86 10.90
N CYS A 241 9.46 -8.51 12.19
CA CYS A 241 9.98 -9.41 13.23
C CYS A 241 8.93 -10.43 13.72
N GLU A 242 7.65 -10.06 13.75
CA GLU A 242 6.57 -10.88 14.29
C GLU A 242 5.79 -11.62 13.20
N ASP A 243 5.70 -11.10 11.97
CA ASP A 243 4.80 -11.66 10.94
C ASP A 243 5.53 -12.19 9.70
N LEU A 244 6.60 -11.53 9.25
CA LEU A 244 7.23 -11.84 7.95
C LEU A 244 8.53 -12.65 8.01
N CYS A 245 9.28 -12.59 9.13
CA CYS A 245 10.61 -13.19 9.25
C CYS A 245 10.90 -13.72 10.66
N GLN A 246 10.14 -14.73 11.09
CA GLN A 246 10.28 -15.35 12.41
C GLN A 246 11.47 -16.31 12.47
N ALA A 247 11.83 -16.73 13.69
CA ALA A 247 13.01 -17.56 13.92
C ALA A 247 12.90 -19.00 13.38
N ASP A 248 11.69 -19.54 13.37
CA ASP A 248 11.40 -20.93 13.00
C ASP A 248 10.94 -21.07 11.54
N ASP A 249 10.92 -19.97 10.77
CA ASP A 249 10.40 -19.97 9.41
C ASP A 249 11.32 -20.72 8.43
N PRO A 250 10.74 -21.43 7.44
CA PRO A 250 11.50 -22.03 6.36
C PRO A 250 11.94 -20.96 5.33
N PRO A 251 13.05 -21.16 4.60
CA PRO A 251 13.53 -20.20 3.59
C PRO A 251 12.53 -19.86 2.47
N LEU A 252 11.52 -20.72 2.23
CA LEU A 252 10.46 -20.49 1.24
C LEU A 252 9.63 -19.25 1.57
N ILE A 253 9.52 -18.86 2.85
CA ILE A 253 8.75 -17.68 3.29
C ILE A 253 9.21 -16.41 2.58
N LEU A 254 10.50 -16.33 2.23
CA LEU A 254 11.06 -15.19 1.51
C LEU A 254 10.43 -15.02 0.12
N GLN A 255 10.05 -16.10 -0.55
CA GLN A 255 9.37 -16.01 -1.86
C GLN A 255 7.91 -15.59 -1.72
N GLU A 256 7.24 -16.07 -0.68
CA GLU A 256 5.83 -15.78 -0.42
C GLU A 256 5.64 -14.34 0.07
N GLN A 257 6.55 -13.83 0.88
CA GLN A 257 6.43 -12.54 1.56
C GLN A 257 7.26 -11.41 0.92
N LYS A 258 7.92 -11.64 -0.23
CA LYS A 258 8.80 -10.64 -0.86
C LYS A 258 8.10 -9.32 -1.18
N ALA A 259 6.83 -9.38 -1.56
CA ALA A 259 6.03 -8.22 -1.92
C ALA A 259 5.75 -7.29 -0.73
N LEU A 260 5.65 -7.86 0.49
CA LEU A 260 5.54 -7.10 1.74
C LEU A 260 6.90 -6.67 2.29
N LEU A 261 7.91 -7.56 2.21
CA LEU A 261 9.25 -7.31 2.74
C LEU A 261 9.98 -6.17 2.00
N ALA A 262 9.81 -6.06 0.69
CA ALA A 262 10.50 -5.06 -0.12
C ALA A 262 10.15 -3.61 0.26
N PRO A 263 8.87 -3.18 0.22
CA PRO A 263 8.50 -1.84 0.64
C PRO A 263 8.76 -1.62 2.13
N ALA A 264 8.56 -2.62 2.99
CA ALA A 264 8.83 -2.51 4.43
C ALA A 264 10.30 -2.19 4.74
N LEU A 265 11.24 -2.88 4.09
CA LEU A 265 12.68 -2.65 4.30
C LEU A 265 13.15 -1.33 3.69
N ALA A 266 12.64 -0.96 2.52
CA ALA A 266 12.93 0.35 1.93
C ALA A 266 12.46 1.48 2.85
N LEU A 267 11.23 1.37 3.37
CA LEU A 267 10.65 2.31 4.33
C LEU A 267 11.48 2.43 5.61
N LEU A 268 11.88 1.31 6.23
CA LEU A 268 12.75 1.33 7.40
C LEU A 268 14.11 1.96 7.08
N SER A 269 14.74 1.59 5.96
CA SER A 269 16.04 2.14 5.57
C SER A 269 15.98 3.67 5.44
N SER A 270 14.94 4.21 4.80
CA SER A 270 14.75 5.66 4.66
C SER A 270 14.44 6.35 5.99
N LEU A 271 13.60 5.74 6.84
CA LEU A 271 13.22 6.32 8.13
C LEU A 271 14.38 6.29 9.14
N HIS A 272 15.18 5.23 9.15
CA HIS A 272 16.32 5.10 10.07
C HIS A 272 17.28 6.28 9.92
N SER A 273 17.66 6.60 8.68
CA SER A 273 18.57 7.70 8.38
C SER A 273 18.04 9.07 8.83
N SER A 274 16.72 9.25 8.84
CA SER A 274 16.07 10.52 9.17
C SER A 274 15.71 10.66 10.65
N LEU A 275 15.25 9.57 11.28
CA LEU A 275 14.77 9.58 12.67
C LEU A 275 15.85 9.21 13.70
N GLN A 276 16.99 8.65 13.28
CA GLN A 276 18.06 8.16 14.16
C GLN A 276 17.54 7.19 15.24
N THR A 277 16.66 6.27 14.82
CA THR A 277 16.04 5.29 15.70
C THR A 277 17.01 4.19 16.09
N ASP A 278 16.97 3.79 17.37
CA ASP A 278 17.75 2.64 17.84
C ASP A 278 17.32 1.34 17.15
N ILE A 279 18.30 0.55 16.71
CA ILE A 279 18.08 -0.77 16.12
C ILE A 279 17.94 -1.81 17.22
N SER A 280 16.84 -2.58 17.19
CA SER A 280 16.63 -3.71 18.08
C SER A 280 17.40 -4.96 17.61
N SER A 281 17.69 -5.88 18.53
CA SER A 281 18.37 -7.13 18.21
C SER A 281 17.52 -8.03 17.33
N GLU A 282 16.19 -7.99 17.48
CA GLU A 282 15.22 -8.74 16.68
C GLU A 282 15.21 -8.25 15.21
N LEU A 283 15.22 -6.93 15.00
CA LEU A 283 15.27 -6.36 13.64
C LEU A 283 16.58 -6.74 12.96
N LEU A 284 17.71 -6.56 13.64
CA LEU A 284 19.02 -6.96 13.10
C LEU A 284 19.08 -8.46 12.79
N GLY A 285 18.52 -9.30 13.66
CA GLY A 285 18.37 -10.73 13.43
C GLY A 285 17.54 -11.04 12.19
N SER A 286 16.44 -10.31 11.97
CA SER A 286 15.56 -10.46 10.81
C SER A 286 16.26 -10.08 9.50
N LEU A 287 17.04 -8.98 9.48
CA LEU A 287 17.84 -8.57 8.32
C LEU A 287 18.88 -9.63 7.92
N ILE A 288 19.62 -10.15 8.90
CA ILE A 288 20.61 -11.22 8.68
C ILE A 288 19.92 -12.49 8.15
N ARG A 289 18.74 -12.82 8.68
CA ARG A 289 17.96 -13.99 8.29
C ARG A 289 17.44 -13.90 6.85
N ILE A 290 16.97 -12.73 6.41
CA ILE A 290 16.55 -12.51 5.01
C ILE A 290 17.70 -12.84 4.04
N LEU A 291 18.91 -12.35 4.32
CA LEU A 291 20.09 -12.65 3.50
C LEU A 291 20.47 -14.14 3.55
N GLN A 292 20.32 -14.77 4.72
CA GLN A 292 20.52 -16.21 4.87
C GLN A 292 19.51 -17.02 4.04
N PHE A 293 18.22 -16.71 4.11
CA PHE A 293 17.18 -17.39 3.35
C PHE A 293 17.41 -17.29 1.84
N ASN A 294 17.81 -16.11 1.35
CA ASN A 294 18.21 -15.97 -0.06
C ASN A 294 19.37 -16.89 -0.43
N ALA A 295 20.40 -17.00 0.42
CA ALA A 295 21.53 -17.90 0.17
C ALA A 295 21.10 -19.38 0.14
N GLU A 296 20.17 -19.78 1.02
CA GLU A 296 19.62 -21.14 1.08
C GLU A 296 18.74 -21.47 -0.13
N CYS A 297 17.87 -20.55 -0.55
CA CYS A 297 17.05 -20.68 -1.77
C CYS A 297 17.92 -20.78 -3.03
N ARG A 298 19.03 -20.04 -3.09
CA ARG A 298 20.01 -20.17 -4.19
C ARG A 298 20.72 -21.51 -4.18
N GLN A 299 20.96 -22.10 -3.02
CA GLN A 299 21.59 -23.42 -2.92
C GLN A 299 20.62 -24.53 -3.32
N SER A 300 19.36 -24.47 -2.89
CA SER A 300 18.33 -25.47 -3.26
C SER A 300 18.04 -25.48 -4.76
N ARG A 301 18.00 -24.32 -5.42
CA ARG A 301 17.88 -24.23 -6.89
C ARG A 301 19.06 -24.86 -7.62
N LYS A 302 20.28 -24.74 -7.09
CA LYS A 302 21.49 -25.34 -7.67
C LYS A 302 21.52 -26.87 -7.53
N THR A 303 20.93 -27.43 -6.48
CA THR A 303 20.89 -28.89 -6.23
C THR A 303 19.62 -29.56 -6.78
N GLY A 304 18.51 -28.83 -6.92
CA GLY A 304 17.20 -29.31 -7.36
C GLY A 304 16.97 -29.35 -8.87
N ASN A 305 17.91 -28.86 -9.68
CA ASN A 305 17.77 -28.76 -11.15
C ASN A 305 17.79 -30.13 -11.90
N SER A 306 17.46 -31.23 -11.22
CA SER A 306 17.34 -32.56 -11.83
C SER A 306 15.91 -32.99 -12.13
N ASP A 307 14.90 -32.64 -11.33
CA ASP A 307 13.53 -33.06 -11.62
C ASP A 307 12.51 -32.19 -10.86
N SER A 308 11.56 -31.59 -11.58
CA SER A 308 10.32 -30.93 -11.11
C SER A 308 10.31 -29.40 -10.94
N GLU A 309 10.21 -28.66 -12.06
CA GLU A 309 9.51 -27.37 -12.10
C GLU A 309 8.66 -27.32 -13.38
N LYS A 310 7.38 -27.68 -13.25
CA LYS A 310 6.35 -27.41 -14.26
C LYS A 310 5.46 -26.30 -13.72
N SER A 311 5.06 -25.39 -14.63
CA SER A 311 4.00 -24.38 -14.52
C SER A 311 4.37 -22.95 -14.07
N GLN A 312 5.48 -22.38 -14.55
CA GLN A 312 5.64 -20.92 -14.58
C GLN A 312 6.22 -20.51 -15.95
N THR A 313 5.75 -19.39 -16.47
CA THR A 313 6.19 -18.82 -17.75
C THR A 313 7.59 -18.21 -17.58
N GLU A 314 8.42 -18.20 -18.63
CA GLU A 314 9.81 -17.67 -18.51
C GLU A 314 9.85 -16.20 -18.09
N GLU A 315 8.86 -15.40 -18.49
CA GLU A 315 8.69 -13.99 -18.11
C GLU A 315 8.35 -13.83 -16.62
N GLU A 316 7.49 -14.68 -16.07
CA GLU A 316 7.12 -14.67 -14.65
C GLU A 316 8.31 -15.01 -13.76
N LYS A 317 9.11 -16.02 -14.14
CA LYS A 317 10.34 -16.37 -13.42
C LYS A 317 11.35 -15.24 -13.41
N GLN A 318 11.47 -14.51 -14.52
CA GLN A 318 12.40 -13.39 -14.61
C GLN A 318 11.97 -12.23 -13.71
N ALA A 319 10.68 -11.85 -13.73
CA ALA A 319 10.14 -10.80 -12.87
C ALA A 319 10.27 -11.17 -11.38
N GLU A 320 10.00 -12.43 -11.02
CA GLU A 320 10.15 -12.92 -9.65
C GLU A 320 11.61 -12.83 -9.15
N ASP A 321 12.58 -13.14 -10.02
CA ASP A 321 14.01 -13.05 -9.69
C ASP A 321 14.49 -11.60 -9.58
N GLU A 322 13.90 -10.66 -10.33
CA GLU A 322 14.18 -9.23 -10.23
C GLU A 322 13.67 -8.63 -8.91
N GLN A 323 12.43 -8.94 -8.50
CA GLN A 323 11.90 -8.50 -7.20
C GLN A 323 12.72 -9.03 -6.02
N LEU A 324 13.07 -10.32 -6.05
CA LEU A 324 13.90 -10.93 -5.01
C LEU A 324 15.28 -10.27 -4.95
N LYS A 325 15.85 -9.94 -6.12
CA LYS A 325 17.14 -9.25 -6.20
C LYS A 325 17.05 -7.86 -5.58
N ALA A 326 16.03 -7.08 -5.91
CA ALA A 326 15.80 -5.76 -5.32
C ALA A 326 15.67 -5.84 -3.79
N LEU A 327 14.86 -6.78 -3.28
CA LEU A 327 14.72 -7.03 -1.84
C LEU A 327 16.07 -7.31 -1.16
N VAL A 328 16.90 -8.17 -1.76
CA VAL A 328 18.21 -8.53 -1.21
C VAL A 328 19.17 -7.34 -1.25
N GLU A 329 19.15 -6.54 -2.32
CA GLU A 329 19.97 -5.34 -2.44
C GLU A 329 19.58 -4.29 -1.39
N THR A 330 18.28 -4.00 -1.23
CA THR A 330 17.76 -3.10 -0.17
C THR A 330 18.11 -3.62 1.23
N THR A 331 17.97 -4.91 1.48
CA THR A 331 18.33 -5.52 2.78
C THR A 331 19.83 -5.38 3.05
N ALA A 332 20.67 -5.62 2.06
CA ALA A 332 22.12 -5.52 2.18
C ALA A 332 22.57 -4.07 2.41
N GLU A 333 21.97 -3.11 1.70
CA GLU A 333 22.23 -1.70 1.88
C GLU A 333 21.85 -1.25 3.29
N PHE A 334 20.63 -1.57 3.74
CA PHE A 334 20.16 -1.21 5.08
C PHE A 334 21.02 -1.86 6.17
N LEU A 335 21.30 -3.16 6.05
CA LEU A 335 22.19 -3.87 6.98
C LEU A 335 23.58 -3.22 7.01
N SER A 336 24.10 -2.74 5.88
CA SER A 336 25.41 -2.08 5.85
C SER A 336 25.46 -0.80 6.66
N VAL A 337 24.36 -0.03 6.69
CA VAL A 337 24.20 1.18 7.51
C VAL A 337 24.12 0.80 8.98
N VAL A 338 23.24 -0.14 9.32
CA VAL A 338 23.07 -0.64 10.69
C VAL A 338 24.39 -1.19 11.26
N LEU A 339 25.14 -1.94 10.47
CA LEU A 339 26.42 -2.50 10.89
C LEU A 339 27.45 -1.41 11.22
N MET A 340 27.44 -0.27 10.51
CA MET A 340 28.34 0.86 10.78
C MET A 340 28.04 1.55 12.12
N GLU A 341 26.78 1.57 12.52
CA GLU A 341 26.33 2.18 13.79
C GLU A 341 26.33 1.18 14.96
N MET A 342 26.50 -0.11 14.66
CA MET A 342 26.49 -1.17 15.65
C MET A 342 27.60 -1.01 16.70
N ASN A 343 27.23 -1.28 17.95
CA ASN A 343 28.15 -1.29 19.09
C ASN A 343 28.35 -2.71 19.67
N LYS A 344 29.24 -2.83 20.65
CA LYS A 344 29.59 -4.12 21.27
C LYS A 344 28.44 -4.75 22.07
N ASP A 345 27.59 -3.93 22.67
CA ASP A 345 26.49 -4.41 23.52
C ASP A 345 25.40 -5.06 22.66
N LEU A 346 25.00 -4.41 21.58
CA LEU A 346 24.06 -4.95 20.60
C LEU A 346 24.61 -6.23 19.95
N LEU A 347 25.89 -6.22 19.56
CA LEU A 347 26.56 -7.41 19.03
C LEU A 347 26.57 -8.58 20.03
N SER A 348 26.80 -8.30 21.32
CA SER A 348 26.74 -9.33 22.35
C SER A 348 25.32 -9.89 22.52
N SER A 349 24.29 -9.05 22.38
CA SER A 349 22.88 -9.48 22.45
C SER A 349 22.53 -10.45 21.33
N ILE A 350 22.82 -10.07 20.07
CA ILE A 350 22.47 -10.92 18.91
C ILE A 350 23.20 -12.27 18.90
N VAL A 351 24.41 -12.32 19.45
CA VAL A 351 25.16 -13.58 19.62
C VAL A 351 24.54 -14.45 20.70
N LYS A 352 24.14 -13.86 21.84
CA LYS A 352 23.50 -14.59 22.95
C LYS A 352 22.11 -15.09 22.60
N GLU A 353 21.33 -14.30 21.87
CA GLU A 353 20.00 -14.63 21.39
C GLU A 353 20.03 -15.65 20.23
N GLY A 354 21.21 -15.92 19.67
CA GLY A 354 21.38 -16.93 18.61
C GLY A 354 20.98 -16.44 17.22
N HIS A 355 20.73 -15.14 17.04
CA HIS A 355 20.46 -14.53 15.74
C HIS A 355 21.69 -14.55 14.82
N LEU A 356 22.89 -14.47 15.40
CA LEU A 356 24.15 -14.55 14.67
C LEU A 356 24.82 -15.92 14.85
N THR A 357 24.69 -16.76 13.82
CA THR A 357 25.34 -18.07 13.72
C THR A 357 26.44 -18.04 12.66
N GLU A 358 27.30 -19.05 12.60
CA GLU A 358 28.30 -19.18 11.54
C GLU A 358 27.66 -19.12 10.14
N LYS A 359 26.58 -19.91 9.92
CA LYS A 359 25.87 -19.97 8.64
C LYS A 359 25.23 -18.63 8.27
N SER A 360 24.55 -17.99 9.22
CA SER A 360 23.85 -16.73 8.99
C SER A 360 24.84 -15.59 8.71
N CYS A 361 25.94 -15.55 9.48
CA CYS A 361 26.99 -14.56 9.31
C CYS A 361 27.72 -14.70 7.97
N VAL A 362 28.13 -15.91 7.58
CA VAL A 362 28.79 -16.16 6.28
C VAL A 362 27.86 -15.81 5.11
N SER A 363 26.57 -16.12 5.22
CA SER A 363 25.59 -15.81 4.17
C SER A 363 25.36 -14.30 4.02
N ALA A 364 25.22 -13.58 5.13
CA ALA A 364 25.07 -12.14 5.14
C ALA A 364 26.33 -11.44 4.60
N VAL A 365 27.52 -11.80 5.10
CA VAL A 365 28.80 -11.23 4.62
C VAL A 365 29.02 -11.53 3.14
N GLY A 366 28.71 -12.74 2.68
CA GLY A 366 28.82 -13.11 1.28
C GLY A 366 27.91 -12.32 0.35
N THR A 367 26.84 -11.73 0.88
CA THR A 367 25.97 -10.82 0.12
C THR A 367 26.45 -9.37 0.19
N LEU A 368 27.04 -8.95 1.31
CA LEU A 368 27.57 -7.59 1.50
C LEU A 368 28.86 -7.32 0.71
N VAL A 369 29.67 -8.34 0.45
CA VAL A 369 30.94 -8.20 -0.28
C VAL A 369 30.71 -8.38 -1.80
N PRO A 370 31.30 -7.54 -2.67
CA PRO A 370 32.30 -6.50 -2.37
C PRO A 370 31.75 -5.10 -2.07
N GLN A 371 30.47 -4.83 -2.32
CA GLN A 371 29.92 -3.46 -2.30
C GLN A 371 30.05 -2.76 -0.95
N HIS A 372 29.84 -3.48 0.15
CA HIS A 372 29.78 -2.94 1.52
C HIS A 372 30.95 -3.42 2.40
N ILE A 373 32.15 -3.53 1.81
CA ILE A 373 33.34 -4.08 2.50
C ILE A 373 33.71 -3.34 3.80
N THR A 374 33.49 -2.02 3.86
CA THR A 374 33.80 -1.19 5.04
C THR A 374 32.95 -1.60 6.25
N SER A 375 31.64 -1.79 6.06
CA SER A 375 30.74 -2.25 7.11
C SER A 375 31.12 -3.64 7.62
N VAL A 376 31.57 -4.52 6.71
CA VAL A 376 32.06 -5.86 7.08
C VAL A 376 33.37 -5.77 7.87
N GLN A 377 34.30 -4.89 7.50
CA GLN A 377 35.54 -4.69 8.26
C GLN A 377 35.27 -4.21 9.69
N HIS A 378 34.31 -3.31 9.87
CA HIS A 378 33.87 -2.86 11.19
C HIS A 378 33.24 -4.00 12.01
N LEU A 379 32.31 -4.76 11.41
CA LEU A 379 31.74 -5.97 12.02
C LEU A 379 32.82 -6.96 12.48
N VAL A 380 33.81 -7.24 11.63
CA VAL A 380 34.93 -8.15 11.94
C VAL A 380 35.79 -7.61 13.09
N GLY A 381 35.97 -6.29 13.16
CA GLY A 381 36.65 -5.62 14.27
C GLY A 381 35.94 -5.89 15.60
N LEU A 382 34.62 -5.66 15.64
CA LEU A 382 33.80 -5.90 16.83
C LEU A 382 33.72 -7.39 17.19
N LEU A 383 33.54 -8.28 16.21
CA LEU A 383 33.49 -9.72 16.42
C LEU A 383 34.81 -10.29 16.96
N SER A 384 35.96 -9.72 16.59
CA SER A 384 37.26 -10.16 17.09
C SER A 384 37.38 -10.03 18.61
N GLU A 385 36.57 -9.17 19.23
CA GLU A 385 36.50 -9.01 20.67
C GLU A 385 35.36 -9.81 21.32
N VAL A 386 34.18 -9.87 20.68
CA VAL A 386 32.96 -10.47 21.26
C VAL A 386 32.85 -11.98 21.00
N GLU A 387 33.11 -12.42 19.77
CA GLU A 387 33.08 -13.84 19.36
C GLU A 387 34.20 -14.12 18.33
N PRO A 388 35.45 -14.32 18.82
CA PRO A 388 36.63 -14.40 17.95
C PRO A 388 36.56 -15.51 16.89
N LYS A 389 35.86 -16.61 17.20
CA LYS A 389 35.72 -17.74 16.27
C LYS A 389 34.98 -17.35 15.00
N LEU A 390 33.89 -16.57 15.13
CA LEU A 390 33.15 -16.07 13.97
C LEU A 390 34.00 -15.09 13.15
N ALA A 391 34.74 -14.21 13.83
CA ALA A 391 35.64 -13.27 13.17
C ALA A 391 36.70 -13.98 12.31
N ASP A 392 37.29 -15.06 12.84
CA ASP A 392 38.31 -15.84 12.14
C ASP A 392 37.76 -16.55 10.90
N ILE A 393 36.53 -17.05 10.97
CA ILE A 393 35.83 -17.68 9.83
C ILE A 393 35.62 -16.65 8.71
N ILE A 394 35.10 -15.48 9.04
CA ILE A 394 34.84 -14.41 8.05
C ILE A 394 36.16 -13.96 7.39
N LYS A 395 37.21 -13.74 8.17
CA LYS A 395 38.53 -13.35 7.65
C LYS A 395 39.08 -14.38 6.68
N LYS A 396 38.91 -15.67 6.99
CA LYS A 396 39.39 -16.78 6.17
C LYS A 396 38.60 -16.91 4.87
N ASP A 397 37.28 -16.87 4.94
CA ASP A 397 36.41 -17.18 3.81
C ASP A 397 36.33 -16.02 2.80
N PHE A 398 36.47 -14.77 3.26
CA PHE A 398 36.34 -13.58 2.42
C PHE A 398 37.62 -12.76 2.27
N SER A 399 38.76 -13.23 2.79
CA SER A 399 40.07 -12.56 2.69
C SER A 399 40.07 -11.11 3.19
N ILE A 400 39.35 -10.83 4.29
CA ILE A 400 39.15 -9.47 4.83
C ILE A 400 40.31 -9.11 5.76
N SER A 401 41.05 -8.03 5.43
CA SER A 401 42.11 -7.50 6.32
C SER A 401 41.52 -6.62 7.42
N SER A 402 41.86 -6.88 8.67
CA SER A 402 41.56 -5.99 9.80
C SER A 402 42.49 -4.78 9.79
N ASN A 403 42.24 -3.79 8.93
CA ASN A 403 42.90 -2.50 9.01
C ASN A 403 41.96 -1.49 9.68
N VAL A 404 41.77 -1.64 10.99
CA VAL A 404 41.39 -0.49 11.82
C VAL A 404 42.69 0.25 12.10
N SER A 405 42.98 1.26 11.28
CA SER A 405 44.04 2.22 11.59
C SER A 405 43.51 3.12 12.72
N SER A 406 44.31 3.20 13.77
CA SER A 406 44.10 3.87 15.05
C SER A 406 43.50 5.28 15.01
#